data_AF-A0A1S3X5F1-F1
#
_entry.id   AF-A0A1S3X5F1-F1
#
_cell.length_a   1.000
_cell.length_b   1.000
_cell.length_c   1.000
_cell.angle_alpha   90.00
_cell.angle_beta   90.00
_cell.angle_gamma   90.00
#
_symmetry.space_group_name_H-M   'P 1'
#
loop_
_entity.id
_entity.type
_entity.pdbx_description
1 polymer ?
#
loop_
_entity_poly.entity_id
_entity_poly.type
_entity_poly.pdbx_seq_one_letter_code
_entity_poly.pdbx_strand_id
1 'polypeptide(L)'
;MEALLHSVPRGKMIVLDLFADVKPIWKSSSQFYGTPYIWCMLHNFGGNIEMYGVLDAVASGPIDARTSENSTMVKFLSFHKTYFLFFFFLSEVIIRKFKLFMILNPSYTIMM
;
A
#
# COMPACT_ATOMS: atom_id res chain seq x y z
N MET A 1 11.15 1.36 -17.05
CA MET A 1 10.06 2.03 -16.31
C MET A 1 10.41 3.48 -16.02
N GLU A 2 11.64 3.75 -15.55
CA GLU A 2 12.14 5.08 -15.25
C GLU A 2 11.86 6.14 -16.32
N ALA A 3 12.13 5.86 -17.60
CA ALA A 3 11.84 6.80 -18.70
C ALA A 3 10.38 7.28 -18.79
N LEU A 4 9.41 6.42 -18.43
CA LEU A 4 7.99 6.78 -18.42
C LEU A 4 7.66 7.69 -17.23
N LEU A 5 8.22 7.40 -16.06
CA LEU A 5 7.98 8.18 -14.84
C LEU A 5 8.67 9.54 -14.90
N HIS A 6 9.86 9.61 -15.49
CA HIS A 6 10.62 10.84 -15.67
C HIS A 6 10.11 11.72 -16.82
N SER A 7 9.25 11.19 -17.69
CA SER A 7 8.60 11.99 -18.74
C SER A 7 7.64 13.02 -18.17
N VAL A 8 7.13 12.80 -16.96
CA VAL A 8 6.21 13.70 -16.27
C VAL A 8 6.95 14.45 -15.15
N PRO A 9 6.73 15.76 -14.99
CA PRO A 9 7.33 16.52 -13.89
C PRO A 9 7.01 15.91 -12.53
N ARG A 10 8.02 15.86 -11.64
CA ARG A 10 7.87 15.32 -10.28
C ARG A 10 6.69 15.97 -9.55
N GLY A 11 5.89 15.16 -8.87
CA GLY A 11 4.71 15.59 -8.11
C GLY A 11 3.43 15.78 -8.93
N LYS A 12 3.47 15.65 -10.27
CA LYS A 12 2.26 15.70 -11.13
C LYS A 12 1.73 14.31 -11.52
N MET A 13 2.37 13.25 -11.07
CA MET A 13 1.97 11.86 -11.30
C MET A 13 1.93 11.13 -9.96
N ILE A 14 0.89 10.32 -9.77
CA ILE A 14 0.81 9.35 -8.67
C ILE A 14 0.71 7.97 -9.31
N VAL A 15 1.56 7.04 -8.87
CA VAL A 15 1.54 5.65 -9.32
C VAL A 15 0.62 4.84 -8.42
N LEU A 16 -0.17 3.94 -9.00
CA LEU A 16 -0.97 2.98 -8.26
C LEU A 16 -0.28 1.62 -8.33
N ASP A 17 0.28 1.15 -7.21
CA ASP A 17 0.83 -0.21 -7.12
C ASP A 17 -0.32 -1.17 -6.80
N LEU A 18 -1.03 -1.59 -7.85
CA LEU A 18 -2.31 -2.31 -7.76
C LEU A 18 -2.19 -3.68 -7.07
N PHE A 19 -1.11 -4.42 -7.31
CA PHE A 19 -0.96 -5.80 -6.83
C PHE A 19 0.18 -5.93 -5.81
N ALA A 20 0.23 -4.95 -4.90
CA ALA A 20 1.34 -4.79 -3.96
C ALA A 20 1.30 -5.82 -2.80
N ASP A 21 0.17 -6.49 -2.61
CA ASP A 21 -0.04 -7.55 -1.63
C ASP A 21 0.69 -8.86 -2.00
N VAL A 22 0.77 -9.19 -3.29
CA VAL A 22 1.46 -10.41 -3.75
C VAL A 22 2.77 -10.09 -4.46
N LYS A 23 2.79 -9.06 -5.32
CA LYS A 23 3.98 -8.67 -6.10
C LYS A 23 4.24 -7.16 -5.99
N PRO A 24 4.78 -6.68 -4.85
CA PRO A 24 5.10 -5.28 -4.64
C PRO A 24 6.17 -4.79 -5.63
N ILE A 25 5.78 -3.89 -6.55
CA ILE A 25 6.70 -3.28 -7.52
C ILE A 25 7.51 -2.16 -6.87
N TRP A 26 6.97 -1.52 -5.82
CA TRP A 26 7.70 -0.48 -5.08
C TRP A 26 9.06 -0.97 -4.53
N LYS A 27 9.19 -2.26 -4.20
CA LYS A 27 10.45 -2.87 -3.72
C LYS A 27 11.50 -3.01 -4.83
N SER A 28 11.09 -3.43 -6.03
CA SER A 28 12.01 -3.65 -7.16
C SER A 28 12.36 -2.37 -7.91
N SER A 29 11.52 -1.33 -7.79
CA SER A 29 11.68 -0.04 -8.47
C SER A 29 12.25 1.07 -7.57
N SER A 30 12.80 0.71 -6.40
CA SER A 30 13.34 1.67 -5.43
C SER A 30 12.39 2.85 -5.18
N GLN A 31 11.13 2.54 -4.86
CA GLN A 31 10.08 3.53 -4.61
C GLN A 31 9.69 4.36 -5.83
N PHE A 32 9.58 3.72 -7.00
CA PHE A 32 9.24 4.37 -8.27
C PHE A 32 10.13 5.58 -8.59
N TYR A 33 11.43 5.47 -8.31
CA TYR A 33 12.44 6.51 -8.60
C TYR A 33 12.10 7.88 -7.98
N GLY A 34 11.45 7.89 -6.82
CA GLY A 34 11.04 9.11 -6.13
C GLY A 34 9.66 9.65 -6.56
N THR A 35 8.91 8.91 -7.37
CA THR A 35 7.53 9.26 -7.73
C THR A 35 6.58 8.83 -6.61
N PRO A 36 5.63 9.69 -6.18
CA PRO A 36 4.67 9.31 -5.15
C PRO A 36 3.76 8.17 -5.65
N TYR A 37 3.46 7.23 -4.76
CA TYR A 37 2.60 6.09 -5.09
C TYR A 37 1.60 5.77 -3.97
N ILE A 38 0.55 5.07 -4.36
CA ILE A 38 -0.46 4.52 -3.45
C ILE A 38 -0.30 3.00 -3.46
N TRP A 39 -0.15 2.44 -2.27
CA TRP A 39 -0.12 1.00 -2.08
C TRP A 39 -1.55 0.47 -2.16
N CYS A 40 -1.79 -0.47 -3.06
CA CYS A 40 -3.11 -1.05 -3.26
C CYS A 40 -3.11 -2.56 -3.03
N MET A 41 -4.20 -3.04 -2.45
CA MET A 41 -4.52 -4.47 -2.39
C MET A 41 -5.53 -4.79 -3.50
N LEU A 42 -5.12 -5.64 -4.44
CA LEU A 42 -5.98 -6.18 -5.49
C LEU A 42 -6.28 -7.64 -5.19
N HIS A 43 -7.31 -7.83 -4.37
CA HIS A 43 -7.71 -9.14 -3.86
C HIS A 43 -8.47 -10.00 -4.89
N ASN A 44 -8.98 -9.39 -5.97
CA ASN A 44 -9.86 -10.08 -6.91
C ASN A 44 -9.49 -9.75 -8.35
N PHE A 45 -9.24 -10.80 -9.13
CA PHE A 45 -9.12 -10.75 -10.59
C PHE A 45 -10.37 -11.38 -11.22
N GLY A 46 -11.06 -10.65 -12.10
CA GLY A 46 -12.17 -11.21 -12.88
C GLY A 46 -13.50 -11.39 -12.13
N GLY A 47 -13.60 -11.02 -10.86
CA GLY A 47 -14.84 -11.15 -10.08
C GLY A 47 -15.05 -12.56 -9.50
N ASN A 48 -13.98 -13.34 -9.37
CA ASN A 48 -14.04 -14.67 -8.77
C ASN A 48 -14.44 -14.59 -7.29
N ILE A 49 -15.21 -15.59 -6.84
CA ILE A 49 -15.79 -15.67 -5.49
C ILE A 49 -14.99 -16.74 -4.74
N GLU A 50 -13.77 -16.39 -4.34
CA GLU A 50 -12.88 -17.25 -3.55
C GLU A 50 -12.42 -16.52 -2.28
N MET A 51 -12.23 -17.28 -1.19
CA MET A 51 -11.66 -16.78 0.05
C MET A 51 -10.14 -17.00 0.03
N TYR A 52 -9.42 -16.05 -0.56
CA TYR A 52 -7.97 -16.11 -0.69
C TYR A 52 -7.35 -14.74 -0.44
N GLY A 53 -6.47 -14.63 0.56
CA GLY A 53 -5.73 -13.41 0.81
C GLY A 53 -4.49 -13.66 1.67
N VAL A 54 -3.40 -12.97 1.37
CA VAL A 54 -2.13 -13.07 2.12
C VAL A 54 -2.15 -12.06 3.26
N LEU A 55 -2.81 -12.43 4.37
CA LEU A 55 -3.06 -11.54 5.53
C LEU A 55 -1.78 -10.87 6.05
N ASP A 56 -0.68 -11.62 6.14
CA ASP A 56 0.60 -11.11 6.64
C ASP A 56 1.17 -10.01 5.73
N ALA A 57 1.11 -10.20 4.42
CA ALA A 57 1.60 -9.23 3.45
C ALA A 57 0.75 -7.95 3.43
N VAL A 58 -0.56 -8.04 3.66
CA VAL A 58 -1.42 -6.86 3.78
C VAL A 58 -1.22 -6.15 5.12
N ALA A 59 -0.93 -6.89 6.19
CA ALA A 59 -0.69 -6.32 7.52
C ALA A 59 0.68 -5.62 7.63
N SER A 60 1.74 -6.19 7.06
CA SER A 60 3.10 -5.61 7.12
C SER A 60 3.43 -4.73 5.92
N GLY A 61 2.91 -5.05 4.73
CA GLY A 61 3.30 -4.41 3.47
C GLY A 61 3.21 -2.88 3.47
N PRO A 62 2.08 -2.28 3.89
CA PRO A 62 1.95 -0.83 3.98
C PRO A 62 2.87 -0.21 5.03
N ILE A 63 3.16 -0.93 6.12
CA ILE A 63 4.07 -0.47 7.17
C ILE A 63 5.50 -0.46 6.62
N ASP A 64 5.93 -1.55 6.00
CA ASP A 64 7.25 -1.70 5.37
C ASP A 64 7.48 -0.66 4.26
N ALA A 65 6.45 -0.42 3.44
CA ALA A 65 6.49 0.61 2.40
C ALA A 65 6.67 2.02 2.99
N ARG A 66 6.06 2.31 4.15
CA ARG A 66 6.18 3.60 4.82
C ARG A 66 7.53 3.78 5.55
N THR A 67 8.06 2.72 6.14
CA THR A 67 9.30 2.76 6.94
C THR A 67 10.57 2.65 6.09
N SER A 68 10.44 2.23 4.84
CA SER A 68 11.56 2.14 3.91
C SER A 68 12.26 3.48 3.64
N GLU A 69 13.57 3.44 3.39
CA GLU A 69 14.40 4.61 3.12
C GLU A 69 13.91 5.37 1.88
N ASN A 70 13.71 6.69 2.00
CA ASN A 70 13.12 7.56 0.97
C ASN A 70 11.66 7.22 0.61
N SER A 71 10.83 6.90 1.63
CA SER A 71 9.43 6.54 1.40
C SER A 71 8.64 7.59 0.61
N THR A 72 8.17 7.22 -0.58
CA THR A 72 7.26 8.03 -1.40
C THR A 72 5.81 7.52 -1.35
N MET A 73 5.53 6.56 -0.47
CA MET A 73 4.18 6.03 -0.30
C MET A 73 3.29 7.11 0.35
N VAL A 74 2.23 7.51 -0.35
CA VAL A 74 1.30 8.55 0.12
C VAL A 74 0.16 7.96 0.93
N LYS A 75 -0.42 6.85 0.46
CA LYS A 75 -1.64 6.27 1.05
C LYS A 75 -1.75 4.78 0.81
N PHE A 76 -2.50 4.12 1.70
CA PHE A 76 -3.03 2.77 1.53
C PHE A 76 -4.44 2.84 0.96
N LEU A 77 -4.71 2.11 -0.12
CA LEU A 77 -6.03 1.95 -0.71
C LEU A 77 -6.37 0.46 -0.83
N SER A 78 -7.60 0.10 -0.53
CA SER A 78 -8.07 -1.27 -0.73
C SER A 78 -9.26 -1.28 -1.67
N PHE A 79 -9.20 -2.11 -2.72
CA PHE A 79 -10.30 -2.27 -3.65
C PHE A 79 -11.26 -3.33 -3.13
N HIS A 80 -12.43 -2.88 -2.68
CA HIS A 80 -13.45 -3.76 -2.12
C HIS A 80 -14.32 -4.37 -3.23
N LYS A 81 -14.23 -5.69 -3.43
CA LYS A 81 -15.35 -6.49 -3.93
C LYS A 81 -15.45 -7.81 -3.18
N THR A 82 -16.53 -7.89 -2.40
CA THR A 82 -17.16 -9.08 -1.80
C THR A 82 -16.44 -9.67 -0.57
N TYR A 83 -17.25 -10.13 0.39
CA TYR A 83 -16.96 -10.59 1.77
C TYR A 83 -16.78 -9.50 2.83
N PHE A 84 -17.90 -8.88 3.21
CA PHE A 84 -17.99 -7.92 4.32
C PHE A 84 -17.29 -8.41 5.60
N LEU A 85 -17.40 -9.69 5.97
CA LEU A 85 -16.77 -10.22 7.19
C LEU A 85 -15.23 -10.34 7.11
N PHE A 86 -14.69 -10.89 6.02
CA PHE A 86 -13.24 -11.04 5.86
C PHE A 86 -12.56 -9.67 5.81
N PHE A 87 -13.16 -8.73 5.07
CA PHE A 87 -12.67 -7.36 4.97
C PHE A 87 -12.88 -6.52 6.22
N PHE A 88 -13.95 -6.74 6.99
CA PHE A 88 -14.17 -6.05 8.26
C PHE A 88 -13.10 -6.44 9.28
N PHE A 89 -12.80 -7.74 9.38
CA PHE A 89 -11.74 -8.22 10.27
C PHE A 89 -10.36 -7.72 9.82
N LEU A 90 -10.09 -7.73 8.51
CA LEU A 90 -8.85 -7.22 7.95
C LEU A 90 -8.67 -5.72 8.19
N SER A 91 -9.71 -4.94 7.91
CA SER A 91 -9.66 -3.49 8.07
C SER A 91 -9.52 -3.11 9.54
N GLU A 92 -10.22 -3.76 10.48
CA GLU A 92 -9.99 -3.53 11.90
C GLU A 92 -8.56 -3.90 12.34
N VAL A 93 -8.03 -5.06 11.94
CA VAL A 93 -6.68 -5.49 12.33
C VAL A 93 -5.61 -4.57 11.73
N ILE A 94 -5.73 -4.21 10.45
CA ILE A 94 -4.80 -3.30 9.78
C ILE A 94 -4.89 -1.90 10.40
N ILE A 95 -6.09 -1.34 10.58
CA ILE A 95 -6.27 -0.01 11.17
C ILE A 95 -5.73 0.01 12.60
N ARG A 96 -6.00 -1.03 13.41
CA ARG A 96 -5.49 -1.12 14.79
C ARG A 96 -3.97 -1.24 14.81
N LYS A 97 -3.36 -2.08 13.97
CA LYS A 97 -1.89 -2.19 13.88
C LYS A 97 -1.24 -0.91 13.35
N PHE A 98 -1.82 -0.28 12.34
CA PHE A 98 -1.30 0.95 11.76
C PHE A 98 -1.42 2.13 12.74
N LYS A 99 -2.55 2.22 13.47
CA LYS A 99 -2.76 3.22 14.53
C LYS A 99 -1.83 2.98 15.71
N LEU A 100 -1.61 1.73 16.12
CA LEU A 100 -0.66 1.38 17.17
C LEU A 100 0.78 1.71 16.75
N PHE A 101 1.15 1.45 15.49
CA PHE A 101 2.45 1.83 14.94
C PHE A 101 2.67 3.34 14.96
N MET A 102 1.66 4.14 14.62
CA MET A 102 1.70 5.61 14.70
C MET A 102 1.83 6.11 16.15
N ILE A 103 1.17 5.45 17.11
CA ILE A 103 1.25 5.79 18.54
C ILE A 103 2.64 5.46 19.11
N LEU A 104 3.21 4.31 18.72
CA LEU A 104 4.52 3.85 19.20
C LEU A 104 5.69 4.62 18.56
N ASN A 105 5.47 5.34 17.45
CA ASN A 105 6.49 6.12 16.77
C ASN A 105 6.03 7.58 16.57
N PRO A 106 6.10 8.43 17.62
CA PRO A 106 5.54 9.79 17.61
C PRO A 106 6.21 10.75 16.63
N SER A 107 7.41 10.43 16.11
CA SER A 107 8.08 11.22 15.07
C SER A 107 7.28 11.32 13.76
N TYR A 108 6.33 10.42 13.51
CA TYR A 108 5.49 10.41 12.31
C TYR A 108 4.13 11.11 12.48
N THR A 109 3.78 11.55 13.70
CA THR A 109 2.49 12.22 14.01
C THR A 109 2.47 13.70 13.63
N ILE A 110 3.63 14.34 13.47
CA ILE A 110 3.77 15.80 13.32
C ILE A 110 3.72 16.23 11.83
N MET A 111 3.56 15.29 10.90
CA MET A 111 3.61 15.56 9.45
C MET A 111 2.24 15.49 8.75
N MET A 112 1.16 15.81 9.47
CA MET A 112 -0.17 16.10 8.90
C MET A 112 -0.44 17.60 8.88
#